data_AF-A0A3E0NY13-F1
#
_entry.id   AF-A0A3E0NY13-F1
#
_cell.length_a   1.000
_cell.length_b   1.000
_cell.length_c   1.000
_cell.angle_alpha   90.00
_cell.angle_beta   90.00
_cell.angle_gamma   90.00
#
_symmetry.space_group_name_H-M   'P 1'
#
loop_
_entity.id
_entity.type
_entity.pdbx_description
1 polymer ?
#
loop_
_entity_poly.entity_id
_entity_poly.type
_entity_poly.pdbx_seq_one_letter_code
_entity_poly.pdbx_strand_id
1 'polypeptide(L)'
;MIVVADVVAIHELATDENEWNDAAAVLDLREIWKGSAASIIEVVYPQGLLCPAPPRFVVGERVLAFLGRDQAEAWYAVGLSYGTLYPDDAELADFRAATESALELQAVRQGLSARRQRDLRIEWLVEAASRPGTRWHGLYELHPQSDGLHSYYDRSRPRLAGRPALRAEQLQRIARGFTHQPPLDRTLPMALGVLDSLTSPKVDQAAAAAIATLVAREQAPYWIRDALMLLLRRLGDEDPAARIAVLGELHDRVETETLRGLWRQITAQYRLGEVEPLADREPRVGGVGSDTPS
;
A
#
# COMPACT_ATOMS: atom_id res chain seq x y z
N MET A 1 -12.73 15.66 -0.92
CA MET A 1 -12.98 15.64 0.52
C MET A 1 -12.27 14.44 1.13
N ILE A 2 -11.80 14.52 2.37
CA ILE A 2 -11.19 13.39 3.09
C ILE A 2 -11.88 13.29 4.44
N VAL A 3 -12.47 12.13 4.75
CA VAL A 3 -13.32 11.94 5.92
C VAL A 3 -13.06 10.60 6.61
N VAL A 4 -13.33 10.58 7.91
CA VAL A 4 -13.55 9.35 8.69
C VAL A 4 -15.05 9.26 8.96
N ALA A 5 -15.66 8.13 8.62
CA ALA A 5 -17.09 7.94 8.75
C ALA A 5 -17.44 6.50 9.14
N ASP A 6 -18.61 6.31 9.72
CA ASP A 6 -19.20 4.98 9.87
C ASP A 6 -20.11 4.69 8.67
N VAL A 7 -20.00 3.49 8.08
CA VAL A 7 -20.87 3.06 7.00
C VAL A 7 -22.18 2.54 7.61
N VAL A 8 -23.27 3.31 7.45
CA VAL A 8 -24.54 3.02 8.15
C VAL A 8 -25.46 2.13 7.32
N ALA A 9 -25.48 2.33 6.01
CA ALA A 9 -26.32 1.57 5.10
C ALA A 9 -25.71 1.51 3.70
N ILE A 10 -26.14 0.52 2.92
CA ILE A 10 -25.88 0.44 1.48
C ILE A 10 -27.23 0.16 0.81
N HIS A 11 -27.52 0.90 -0.26
CA HIS A 11 -28.72 0.73 -1.07
C HIS A 11 -28.33 0.47 -2.52
N GLU A 12 -29.01 -0.46 -3.17
CA GLU A 12 -28.91 -0.65 -4.61
C GLU A 12 -29.66 0.49 -5.30
N LEU A 13 -29.05 1.10 -6.31
CA LEU A 13 -29.68 2.11 -7.14
C LEU A 13 -30.34 1.41 -8.33
N ALA A 14 -31.53 1.88 -8.72
CA ALA A 14 -32.19 1.37 -9.92
C ALA A 14 -31.36 1.77 -11.15
N THR A 15 -30.74 0.79 -11.80
CA THR A 15 -30.04 1.00 -13.06
C THR A 15 -30.97 0.71 -14.24
N ASP A 16 -30.89 1.53 -15.28
CA ASP A 16 -31.40 1.13 -16.60
C ASP A 16 -30.57 -0.08 -17.09
N GLU A 17 -31.14 -0.97 -17.91
CA GLU A 17 -30.57 -2.29 -18.30
C GLU A 17 -29.13 -2.27 -18.87
N ASN A 18 -28.52 -1.09 -19.08
CA ASN A 18 -27.15 -0.91 -19.59
C ASN A 18 -26.20 -0.17 -18.63
N GLU A 19 -26.61 0.16 -17.39
CA GLU A 19 -25.75 0.81 -16.39
C GLU A 19 -25.14 -0.21 -15.42
N TRP A 20 -23.85 -0.04 -15.14
CA TRP A 20 -23.07 -0.88 -14.24
C TRP A 20 -23.70 -0.83 -12.85
N ASN A 21 -24.34 -1.91 -12.38
CA ASN A 21 -25.05 -2.01 -11.09
C ASN A 21 -24.53 -1.03 -10.02
N ASP A 22 -25.18 0.12 -9.91
CA ASP A 22 -24.73 1.19 -9.03
C ASP A 22 -25.29 0.96 -7.63
N ALA A 23 -24.48 1.29 -6.63
CA ALA A 23 -24.87 1.26 -5.24
C ALA A 23 -24.54 2.61 -4.59
N ALA A 24 -25.28 2.91 -3.53
CA ALA A 24 -25.10 4.08 -2.70
C ALA A 24 -24.76 3.66 -1.27
N ALA A 25 -23.60 4.10 -0.77
CA ALA A 25 -23.24 3.94 0.64
C ALA A 25 -23.63 5.19 1.44
N VAL A 26 -24.35 5.00 2.54
CA VAL A 26 -24.72 6.08 3.46
C VAL A 26 -23.67 6.16 4.57
N LEU A 27 -23.01 7.31 4.67
CA LEU A 27 -21.91 7.55 5.60
C LEU A 27 -22.32 8.56 6.69
N ASP A 28 -22.15 8.19 7.97
CA ASP A 28 -22.25 9.09 9.12
C ASP A 28 -20.85 9.64 9.46
N LEU A 29 -20.62 10.92 9.14
CA LEU A 29 -19.30 11.54 9.21
C LEU A 29 -18.89 11.80 10.66
N ARG A 30 -17.75 11.24 11.06
CA ARG A 30 -17.14 11.43 12.38
C ARG A 30 -16.09 12.54 12.36
N GLU A 31 -15.26 12.57 11.33
CA GLU A 31 -14.21 13.57 11.15
C GLU A 31 -14.16 14.02 9.70
N ILE A 32 -13.92 15.33 9.48
CA ILE A 32 -13.66 15.89 8.15
C ILE A 32 -12.26 16.49 8.19
N TRP A 33 -11.32 15.86 7.49
CA TRP A 33 -9.93 16.32 7.46
C TRP A 33 -9.68 17.32 6.33
N LYS A 34 -10.43 17.23 5.23
CA LYS A 34 -10.35 18.17 4.10
C LYS A 34 -11.71 18.33 3.42
N GLY A 35 -12.18 19.56 3.26
CA GLY A 35 -13.43 19.90 2.57
C GLY A 35 -14.57 20.19 3.54
N SER A 36 -15.81 20.15 3.05
CA SER A 36 -17.01 20.34 3.86
C SER A 36 -18.18 19.52 3.29
N ALA A 37 -19.06 19.05 4.18
CA ALA A 37 -20.26 18.29 3.86
C ALA A 37 -21.26 18.35 5.02
N ALA A 38 -22.48 17.85 4.78
CA ALA A 38 -23.42 17.52 5.86
C ALA A 38 -22.89 16.35 6.71
N SER A 39 -23.43 16.18 7.91
CA SER A 39 -23.03 15.09 8.83
C SER A 39 -23.34 13.70 8.28
N ILE A 40 -24.32 13.60 7.39
CA ILE A 40 -24.65 12.36 6.67
C ILE A 40 -24.55 12.65 5.18
N ILE A 41 -23.87 11.77 4.44
CA ILE A 41 -23.77 11.86 2.98
C ILE A 41 -24.04 10.50 2.35
N GLU A 42 -24.40 10.53 1.08
CA GLU A 42 -24.53 9.36 0.24
C GLU A 42 -23.39 9.37 -0.78
N VAL A 43 -22.68 8.24 -0.92
CA VAL A 43 -21.58 8.06 -1.87
C VAL A 43 -21.97 7.00 -2.88
N VAL A 44 -22.09 7.41 -4.15
CA VAL A 44 -22.44 6.53 -5.26
C VAL A 44 -21.18 5.86 -5.80
N TYR A 45 -21.28 4.57 -6.09
CA TYR A 45 -20.19 3.80 -6.69
C TYR A 45 -20.71 2.61 -7.51
N PRO A 46 -20.00 2.25 -8.59
CA PRO A 46 -20.37 1.10 -9.42
C PRO A 46 -19.95 -0.19 -8.71
N GLN A 47 -20.91 -1.01 -8.27
CA GLN A 47 -20.63 -2.25 -7.56
C GLN A 47 -20.18 -3.38 -8.51
N GLY A 48 -20.59 -3.31 -9.78
CA GLY A 48 -20.33 -4.34 -10.79
C GLY A 48 -19.00 -4.25 -11.54
N LEU A 49 -18.11 -3.30 -11.22
CA LEU A 49 -16.80 -3.23 -11.87
C LEU A 49 -15.93 -4.43 -11.49
N LEU A 50 -15.31 -5.08 -12.48
CA LEU A 50 -14.36 -6.19 -12.25
C LEU A 50 -12.91 -5.72 -12.17
N CYS A 51 -12.49 -4.82 -13.06
CA CYS A 51 -11.12 -4.32 -13.11
C CYS A 51 -11.06 -2.95 -13.81
N PRO A 52 -10.64 -1.88 -13.11
CA PRO A 52 -10.18 -1.82 -11.72
C PRO A 52 -11.27 -2.15 -10.69
N ALA A 53 -10.87 -2.62 -9.52
CA ALA A 53 -11.78 -2.99 -8.44
C ALA A 53 -12.54 -1.76 -7.90
N PRO A 54 -13.85 -1.85 -7.65
CA PRO A 54 -14.65 -0.73 -7.19
C PRO A 54 -14.34 -0.35 -5.73
N PRO A 55 -14.76 0.84 -5.29
CA PRO A 55 -14.80 1.18 -3.86
C PRO A 55 -15.54 0.10 -3.07
N ARG A 56 -15.12 -0.14 -1.83
CA ARG A 56 -15.78 -1.09 -0.94
C ARG A 56 -16.23 -0.40 0.34
N PHE A 57 -17.54 -0.39 0.55
CA PHE A 57 -18.17 0.04 1.78
C PHE A 57 -18.67 -1.21 2.54
N VAL A 58 -18.42 -1.28 3.85
CA VAL A 58 -18.85 -2.39 4.71
C VAL A 58 -19.70 -1.84 5.83
N VAL A 59 -21.00 -2.17 5.84
CA VAL A 59 -21.95 -1.69 6.85
C VAL A 59 -21.47 -2.07 8.25
N GLY A 60 -21.49 -1.10 9.18
CA GLY A 60 -21.04 -1.26 10.55
C GLY A 60 -19.55 -1.00 10.79
N GLU A 61 -18.77 -0.83 9.72
CA GLU A 61 -17.33 -0.53 9.82
C GLU A 61 -17.04 0.97 9.71
N ARG A 62 -15.90 1.37 10.28
CA ARG A 62 -15.34 2.71 10.14
C ARG A 62 -14.46 2.78 8.90
N VAL A 63 -14.76 3.71 8.01
CA VAL A 63 -14.03 3.94 6.75
C VAL A 63 -13.29 5.27 6.77
N LEU A 64 -12.05 5.27 6.32
CA LEU A 64 -11.35 6.46 5.83
C LEU A 64 -11.62 6.59 4.33
N ALA A 65 -12.34 7.62 3.93
CA ALA A 65 -12.78 7.81 2.55
C ALA A 65 -12.20 9.07 1.90
N PHE A 66 -11.66 8.90 0.70
CA PHE A 66 -11.20 9.97 -0.18
C PHE A 66 -12.25 10.21 -1.25
N LEU A 67 -12.99 11.32 -1.14
CA LEU A 67 -14.20 11.56 -1.93
C LEU A 67 -14.02 12.72 -2.91
N GLY A 68 -14.69 12.64 -4.06
CA GLY A 68 -14.82 13.69 -5.07
C GLY A 68 -16.29 14.04 -5.26
N ARG A 69 -16.55 15.14 -5.97
CA ARG A 69 -17.88 15.48 -6.48
C ARG A 69 -17.85 15.49 -7.99
N ASP A 70 -18.87 14.91 -8.59
CA ASP A 70 -19.06 14.98 -10.04
C ASP A 70 -19.80 16.27 -10.44
N GLN A 71 -20.19 16.37 -11.70
CA GLN A 71 -20.92 17.54 -12.24
C GLN A 71 -22.35 17.66 -11.70
N ALA A 72 -22.93 16.57 -11.20
CA ALA A 72 -24.24 16.53 -10.57
C ALA A 72 -24.17 16.75 -9.05
N GLU A 73 -22.98 17.11 -8.53
CA GLU A 73 -22.69 17.27 -7.10
C GLU A 73 -22.82 15.97 -6.29
N ALA A 74 -22.91 14.81 -6.94
CA ALA A 74 -22.93 13.52 -6.28
C ALA A 74 -21.54 13.16 -5.75
N TRP A 75 -21.49 12.61 -4.54
CA TRP A 75 -20.23 12.13 -3.98
C TRP A 75 -19.85 10.78 -4.57
N TYR A 76 -18.57 10.63 -4.89
CA TYR A 76 -17.98 9.36 -5.32
C TYR A 76 -16.61 9.15 -4.66
N ALA A 77 -16.17 7.91 -4.54
CA ALA A 77 -14.82 7.61 -4.05
C ALA A 77 -13.76 7.81 -5.14
N VAL A 78 -12.74 8.61 -4.83
CA VAL A 78 -11.61 8.90 -5.72
C VAL A 78 -10.64 7.73 -5.70
N GLY A 79 -10.25 7.25 -6.88
CA GLY A 79 -9.29 6.14 -6.98
C GLY A 79 -9.92 4.77 -6.72
N LEU A 80 -11.24 4.64 -6.81
CA LEU A 80 -11.97 3.37 -6.72
C LEU A 80 -11.70 2.64 -5.39
N SER A 81 -11.26 1.38 -5.41
CA SER A 81 -10.93 0.61 -4.20
C SER A 81 -9.91 1.30 -3.29
N TYR A 82 -8.99 2.10 -3.84
CA TYR A 82 -7.99 2.87 -3.09
C TYR A 82 -8.59 4.10 -2.38
N GLY A 83 -9.81 4.49 -2.73
CA GLY A 83 -10.51 5.62 -2.13
C GLY A 83 -11.18 5.30 -0.80
N THR A 84 -11.20 4.02 -0.39
CA THR A 84 -11.86 3.55 0.82
C THR A 84 -10.91 2.62 1.59
N LEU A 85 -10.52 3.02 2.80
CA LEU A 85 -9.56 2.30 3.64
C LEU A 85 -10.17 2.00 5.02
N TYR A 86 -9.71 0.94 5.67
CA TYR A 86 -10.20 0.49 6.99
C TYR A 86 -9.07 0.40 8.03
N PRO A 87 -8.35 1.51 8.29
CA PRO A 87 -7.22 1.49 9.21
C PRO A 87 -7.64 1.23 10.65
N ASP A 88 -6.75 0.60 11.43
CA ASP A 88 -6.89 0.61 12.90
C ASP A 88 -6.62 2.00 13.50
N ASP A 89 -6.79 2.19 14.81
CA ASP A 89 -6.61 3.50 15.44
C ASP A 89 -5.17 4.05 15.32
N ALA A 90 -4.16 3.17 15.28
CA ALA A 90 -2.76 3.57 15.12
C ALA A 90 -2.47 3.98 13.68
N GLU A 91 -2.96 3.23 12.71
CA GLU A 91 -2.86 3.55 11.28
C GLU A 91 -3.65 4.81 10.94
N LEU A 92 -4.82 5.01 11.55
CA LEU A 92 -5.62 6.21 11.37
C LEU A 92 -4.86 7.47 11.81
N ALA A 93 -4.06 7.38 12.89
CA ALA A 93 -3.19 8.46 13.32
C ALA A 93 -2.09 8.77 12.29
N ASP A 94 -1.51 7.75 11.66
CA ASP A 94 -0.56 7.93 10.55
C ASP A 94 -1.21 8.64 9.36
N PHE A 95 -2.42 8.23 8.97
CA PHE A 95 -3.18 8.86 7.89
C PHE A 95 -3.55 10.30 8.20
N ARG A 96 -3.95 10.61 9.43
CA ARG A 96 -4.27 11.98 9.86
C ARG A 96 -3.05 12.87 9.72
N ALA A 97 -1.92 12.45 10.28
CA ALA A 97 -0.66 13.21 10.20
C ALA A 97 -0.16 13.39 8.76
N ALA A 98 -0.26 12.36 7.92
CA ALA A 98 0.10 12.46 6.51
C ALA A 98 -0.82 13.43 5.74
N THR A 99 -2.12 13.44 6.08
CA THR A 99 -3.12 14.35 5.49
C THR A 99 -2.87 15.79 5.89
N GLU A 100 -2.62 16.05 7.18
CA GLU A 100 -2.26 17.38 7.70
C GLU A 100 -1.02 17.91 6.99
N SER A 101 0.06 17.11 6.92
CA SER A 101 1.28 17.48 6.21
C SER A 101 1.03 17.75 4.71
N ALA A 102 0.18 16.97 4.06
CA ALA A 102 -0.17 17.19 2.66
C ALA A 102 -0.93 18.51 2.44
N LEU A 103 -1.79 18.90 3.38
CA LEU A 103 -2.53 20.17 3.34
C LEU A 103 -1.60 21.37 3.54
N GLU A 104 -0.68 21.29 4.51
CA GLU A 104 0.35 22.31 4.72
C GLU A 104 1.21 22.51 3.47
N LEU A 105 1.66 21.41 2.86
CA LEU A 105 2.44 21.44 1.62
C LEU A 105 1.65 22.05 0.47
N GLN A 106 0.34 21.79 0.35
CA GLN A 106 -0.51 22.42 -0.65
C GLN A 106 -0.58 23.94 -0.48
N ALA A 107 -0.66 24.42 0.77
CA ALA A 107 -0.75 25.85 1.07
C ALA A 107 0.53 26.62 0.69
N VAL A 108 1.70 26.04 0.95
CA VAL A 108 3.00 26.71 0.67
C VAL A 108 3.53 26.48 -0.74
N ARG A 109 2.88 25.61 -1.54
CA ARG A 109 3.37 25.23 -2.88
C ARG A 109 3.35 26.39 -3.87
N GLN A 110 2.40 27.30 -3.71
CA GLN A 110 2.24 28.46 -4.58
C GLN A 110 3.45 29.39 -4.44
N GLY A 111 4.17 29.64 -5.54
CA GLY A 111 5.37 30.48 -5.55
C GLY A 111 6.70 29.75 -5.38
N LEU A 112 6.70 28.43 -5.11
CA LEU A 112 7.93 27.64 -5.08
C LEU A 112 8.39 27.22 -6.49
N SER A 113 9.70 27.13 -6.70
CA SER A 113 10.26 26.56 -7.92
C SER A 113 9.88 25.08 -8.08
N ALA A 114 9.77 24.59 -9.31
CA ALA A 114 9.44 23.19 -9.59
C ALA A 114 10.37 22.20 -8.87
N ARG A 115 11.67 22.54 -8.76
CA ARG A 115 12.65 21.77 -7.99
C ARG A 115 12.27 21.70 -6.51
N ARG A 116 11.97 22.83 -5.87
CA ARG A 116 11.61 22.86 -4.45
C ARG A 116 10.30 22.13 -4.18
N GLN A 117 9.31 22.23 -5.08
CA GLN A 117 8.07 21.46 -5.00
C GLN A 117 8.34 19.96 -5.08
N ARG A 118 9.24 19.53 -5.97
CA ARG A 118 9.66 18.13 -6.09
C ARG A 118 10.33 17.65 -4.80
N ASP A 119 11.25 18.43 -4.24
CA ASP A 119 11.97 18.05 -3.01
C ASP A 119 11.00 17.88 -1.82
N LEU A 120 10.05 18.80 -1.66
CA LEU A 120 9.01 18.71 -0.63
C LEU A 120 8.08 17.50 -0.83
N ARG A 121 7.70 17.20 -2.08
CA ARG A 121 6.93 15.99 -2.39
C ARG A 121 7.70 14.73 -2.01
N ILE A 122 8.99 14.66 -2.33
CA ILE A 122 9.83 13.50 -1.97
C ILE A 122 9.93 13.36 -0.45
N GLU A 123 10.12 14.45 0.30
CA GLU A 123 10.13 14.38 1.77
C GLU A 123 8.81 13.84 2.35
N TRP A 124 7.67 14.31 1.83
CA TRP A 124 6.36 13.79 2.24
C TRP A 124 6.21 12.30 1.94
N LEU A 125 6.65 11.85 0.74
CA LEU A 125 6.61 10.44 0.35
C LEU A 125 7.52 9.57 1.23
N VAL A 126 8.70 10.08 1.59
CA VAL A 126 9.64 9.40 2.50
C VAL A 126 9.02 9.26 3.89
N GLU A 127 8.36 10.30 4.38
CA GLU A 127 7.66 10.26 5.67
C GLU A 127 6.52 9.22 5.65
N ALA A 128 5.64 9.27 4.63
CA ALA A 128 4.56 8.30 4.46
C ALA A 128 5.11 6.86 4.34
N ALA A 129 6.14 6.62 3.54
CA ALA A 129 6.79 5.32 3.38
C ALA A 129 7.42 4.79 4.69
N SER A 130 7.75 5.68 5.63
CA SER A 130 8.37 5.32 6.90
C SER A 130 7.35 4.94 7.98
N ARG A 131 6.06 5.13 7.74
CA ARG A 131 4.99 4.90 8.72
C ARG A 131 4.12 3.71 8.30
N PRO A 132 3.80 2.76 9.19
CA PRO A 132 3.03 1.57 8.85
C PRO A 132 1.74 1.87 8.08
N GLY A 133 0.87 2.73 8.62
CA GLY A 133 -0.45 2.98 8.02
C GLY A 133 -0.41 3.65 6.65
N THR A 134 0.64 4.44 6.37
CA THR A 134 0.76 5.19 5.09
C THR A 134 1.86 4.66 4.18
N ARG A 135 2.47 3.53 4.55
CA ARG A 135 3.66 2.96 3.88
C ARG A 135 3.42 2.72 2.40
N TRP A 136 2.31 2.06 2.08
CA TRP A 136 1.96 1.72 0.70
C TRP A 136 1.90 2.99 -0.16
N HIS A 137 1.24 4.04 0.32
CA HIS A 137 1.08 5.30 -0.41
C HIS A 137 2.41 6.00 -0.67
N GLY A 138 3.32 5.99 0.30
CA GLY A 138 4.67 6.54 0.11
C GLY A 138 5.50 5.71 -0.86
N LEU A 139 5.54 4.39 -0.69
CA LEU A 139 6.32 3.49 -1.53
C LEU A 139 5.79 3.41 -2.97
N TYR A 140 4.49 3.55 -3.18
CA TYR A 140 3.88 3.50 -4.51
C TYR A 140 4.47 4.57 -5.45
N GLU A 141 4.83 5.74 -4.96
CA GLU A 141 5.45 6.79 -5.80
C GLU A 141 6.99 6.74 -5.80
N LEU A 142 7.59 6.09 -4.79
CA LEU A 142 9.06 5.99 -4.65
C LEU A 142 9.64 4.76 -5.35
N HIS A 143 8.87 3.67 -5.45
CA HIS A 143 9.33 2.42 -6.01
C HIS A 143 9.34 2.47 -7.55
N PRO A 144 10.46 2.14 -8.23
CA PRO A 144 10.57 2.29 -9.69
C PRO A 144 9.62 1.42 -10.50
N GLN A 145 9.25 0.27 -9.94
CA GLN A 145 8.36 -0.72 -10.54
C GLN A 145 7.02 -0.76 -9.80
N SER A 146 6.67 0.31 -9.07
CA SER A 146 5.31 0.41 -8.55
C SER A 146 4.34 0.25 -9.72
N ASP A 147 3.40 -0.66 -9.49
CA ASP A 147 2.50 -1.28 -10.41
C ASP A 147 2.39 -0.66 -11.83
N GLY A 148 3.07 -1.31 -12.78
CA GLY A 148 3.02 -0.97 -14.19
C GLY A 148 1.60 -1.04 -14.80
N LEU A 149 0.71 -1.88 -14.26
CA LEU A 149 -0.71 -1.96 -14.66
C LEU A 149 -1.48 -0.73 -14.16
N HIS A 150 -1.28 -0.29 -12.91
CA HIS A 150 -1.95 0.91 -12.40
C HIS A 150 -1.48 2.20 -13.07
N SER A 151 -0.24 2.17 -13.55
CA SER A 151 0.35 3.19 -14.42
C SER A 151 -0.51 3.48 -15.68
N TYR A 152 -1.33 2.51 -16.13
CA TYR A 152 -2.29 2.67 -17.23
C TYR A 152 -3.43 3.65 -16.88
N TYR A 153 -3.87 3.70 -15.62
CA TYR A 153 -5.02 4.48 -15.15
C TYR A 153 -4.64 5.89 -14.66
N ASP A 154 -3.36 6.15 -14.33
CA ASP A 154 -2.86 7.46 -13.88
C ASP A 154 -2.04 8.20 -14.95
N ARG A 155 -2.56 8.26 -16.19
CA ARG A 155 -1.87 8.89 -17.33
C ARG A 155 -1.80 10.42 -17.25
N SER A 156 -2.66 11.05 -16.45
CA SER A 156 -2.78 12.51 -16.40
C SER A 156 -1.80 13.19 -15.45
N ARG A 157 -1.09 12.43 -14.59
CA ARG A 157 -0.12 12.99 -13.64
C ARG A 157 1.30 12.99 -14.21
N PRO A 158 2.04 14.12 -14.11
CA PRO A 158 3.47 14.11 -14.36
C PRO A 158 4.13 13.21 -13.33
N ARG A 159 4.55 12.02 -13.78
CA ARG A 159 5.33 11.10 -12.93
C ARG A 159 6.60 11.79 -12.47
N LEU A 160 7.11 11.36 -11.31
CA LEU A 160 8.53 11.53 -11.07
C LEU A 160 9.23 10.74 -12.19
N ALA A 161 9.78 11.44 -13.18
CA ALA A 161 10.47 10.78 -14.27
C ALA A 161 11.65 9.98 -13.67
N GLY A 162 11.60 8.65 -13.83
CA GLY A 162 12.57 7.71 -13.27
C GLY A 162 12.48 7.54 -11.74
N ARG A 163 13.30 6.62 -11.21
CA ARG A 163 13.49 6.42 -9.76
C ARG A 163 13.92 7.75 -9.13
N PRO A 164 13.16 8.35 -8.19
CA PRO A 164 13.65 9.51 -7.47
C PRO A 164 14.94 9.11 -6.74
N ALA A 165 16.02 9.86 -6.96
CA ALA A 165 17.28 9.65 -6.27
C ALA A 165 17.10 10.04 -4.80
N LEU A 166 16.87 9.04 -3.94
CA LEU A 166 16.75 9.25 -2.51
C LEU A 166 18.13 9.49 -1.88
N ARG A 167 18.20 10.48 -0.99
CA ARG A 167 19.37 10.77 -0.17
C ARG A 167 19.56 9.67 0.88
N ALA A 168 20.79 9.49 1.36
CA ALA A 168 21.09 8.50 2.39
C ALA A 168 20.21 8.66 3.64
N GLU A 169 19.96 9.90 4.08
CA GLU A 169 19.09 10.22 5.22
C GLU A 169 17.63 9.79 5.00
N GLN A 170 17.13 9.91 3.76
CA GLN A 170 15.78 9.52 3.39
C GLN A 170 15.63 7.99 3.41
N LEU A 171 16.61 7.28 2.82
CA LEU A 171 16.67 5.81 2.88
C LEU A 171 16.74 5.32 4.33
N GLN A 172 17.54 5.98 5.18
CA GLN A 172 17.63 5.65 6.60
C GLN A 172 16.32 5.88 7.36
N ARG A 173 15.51 6.89 6.98
CA ARG A 173 14.20 7.12 7.59
C ARG A 173 13.24 5.97 7.26
N ILE A 174 13.17 5.58 5.99
CA ILE A 174 12.36 4.43 5.53
C ILE A 174 12.84 3.14 6.20
N ALA A 175 14.16 2.92 6.27
CA ALA A 175 14.74 1.74 6.92
C ALA A 175 14.39 1.65 8.41
N ARG A 176 14.36 2.77 9.15
CA ARG A 176 13.92 2.77 10.56
C ARG A 176 12.46 2.35 10.69
N GLY A 177 11.58 2.90 9.86
CA GLY A 177 10.16 2.51 9.83
C GLY A 177 9.98 1.03 9.48
N PHE A 178 10.70 0.56 8.46
CA PHE A 178 10.70 -0.84 8.03
C PHE A 178 11.19 -1.79 9.12
N THR A 179 12.31 -1.48 9.77
CA THR A 179 12.90 -2.36 10.80
C THR A 179 12.10 -2.37 12.10
N HIS A 180 11.37 -1.30 12.41
CA HIS A 180 10.49 -1.24 13.57
C HIS A 180 9.23 -2.09 13.39
N GLN A 181 8.62 -2.03 12.20
CA GLN A 181 7.41 -2.81 11.89
C GLN A 181 7.47 -3.29 10.42
N PRO A 182 8.13 -4.42 10.16
CA PRO A 182 8.28 -4.94 8.81
C PRO A 182 6.90 -5.33 8.25
N PRO A 183 6.57 -4.95 7.01
CA PRO A 183 5.29 -5.31 6.40
C PRO A 183 5.21 -6.81 6.08
N LEU A 184 4.01 -7.37 6.23
CA LEU A 184 3.64 -8.74 5.86
C LEU A 184 2.70 -8.79 4.64
N ASP A 185 2.71 -7.70 3.87
CA ASP A 185 1.92 -7.47 2.67
C ASP A 185 2.83 -7.09 1.49
N ARG A 186 2.23 -6.66 0.38
CA ARG A 186 2.94 -6.27 -0.86
C ARG A 186 3.90 -5.11 -0.73
N THR A 187 3.80 -4.33 0.34
CA THR A 187 4.77 -3.28 0.60
C THR A 187 6.13 -3.84 0.99
N LEU A 188 6.25 -5.13 1.34
CA LEU A 188 7.53 -5.78 1.61
C LEU A 188 8.49 -5.73 0.40
N PRO A 189 8.18 -6.31 -0.76
CA PRO A 189 9.06 -6.20 -1.93
C PRO A 189 9.26 -4.74 -2.37
N MET A 190 8.24 -3.88 -2.25
CA MET A 190 8.38 -2.45 -2.58
C MET A 190 9.41 -1.75 -1.67
N ALA A 191 9.35 -2.00 -0.36
CA ALA A 191 10.27 -1.42 0.62
C ALA A 191 11.70 -1.90 0.37
N LEU A 192 11.88 -3.21 0.13
CA LEU A 192 13.18 -3.79 -0.19
C LEU A 192 13.74 -3.23 -1.50
N GLY A 193 12.91 -3.03 -2.53
CA GLY A 193 13.32 -2.42 -3.79
C GLY A 193 13.75 -0.96 -3.62
N VAL A 194 13.04 -0.17 -2.80
CA VAL A 194 13.45 1.21 -2.47
C VAL A 194 14.77 1.21 -1.69
N LEU A 195 14.94 0.29 -0.74
CA LEU A 195 16.12 0.17 0.13
C LEU A 195 17.28 -0.62 -0.48
N ASP A 196 17.18 -1.08 -1.72
CA ASP A 196 18.16 -1.94 -2.39
C ASP A 196 19.61 -1.40 -2.33
N SER A 197 19.79 -0.09 -2.47
CA SER A 197 21.11 0.55 -2.39
C SER A 197 21.62 0.80 -0.97
N LEU A 198 20.82 0.50 0.07
CA LEU A 198 21.17 0.67 1.47
C LEU A 198 21.62 -0.66 2.08
N THR A 199 22.93 -0.80 2.33
CA THR A 199 23.49 -1.89 3.12
C THR A 199 23.16 -1.70 4.61
N SER A 200 22.36 -2.61 5.18
CA SER A 200 21.95 -2.52 6.59
C SER A 200 21.58 -3.90 7.12
N PRO A 201 22.40 -4.49 8.02
CA PRO A 201 22.10 -5.79 8.62
C PRO A 201 20.74 -5.84 9.33
N LYS A 202 20.29 -4.71 9.89
CA LYS A 202 18.97 -4.60 10.52
C LYS A 202 17.83 -4.76 9.51
N VAL A 203 17.97 -4.18 8.31
CA VAL A 203 16.98 -4.34 7.23
C VAL A 203 16.96 -5.79 6.77
N ASP A 204 18.13 -6.41 6.63
CA ASP A 204 18.23 -7.81 6.18
C ASP A 204 17.60 -8.78 7.19
N GLN A 205 17.84 -8.55 8.49
CA GLN A 205 17.22 -9.33 9.57
C GLN A 205 15.70 -9.12 9.63
N ALA A 206 15.22 -7.88 9.53
CA ALA A 206 13.79 -7.56 9.50
C ALA A 206 13.08 -8.18 8.28
N ALA A 207 13.73 -8.15 7.11
CA ALA A 207 13.24 -8.77 5.89
C ALA A 207 13.18 -10.30 6.02
N ALA A 208 14.21 -10.90 6.61
CA ALA A 208 14.23 -12.33 6.90
C ALA A 208 13.10 -12.73 7.86
N ALA A 209 12.80 -11.91 8.88
CA ALA A 209 11.69 -12.14 9.81
C ALA A 209 10.32 -12.06 9.13
N ALA A 210 10.12 -11.05 8.29
CA ALA A 210 8.90 -10.95 7.50
C ALA A 210 8.73 -12.17 6.59
N ILE A 211 9.78 -12.57 5.87
CA ILE A 211 9.72 -13.74 4.97
C ILE A 211 9.50 -15.04 5.75
N ALA A 212 10.20 -15.25 6.88
CA ALA A 212 9.99 -16.43 7.72
C ALA A 212 8.53 -16.55 8.17
N THR A 213 7.91 -15.44 8.56
CA THR A 213 6.50 -15.36 8.94
C THR A 213 5.59 -15.76 7.78
N LEU A 214 5.85 -15.24 6.57
CA LEU A 214 5.06 -15.52 5.38
C LEU A 214 5.21 -16.96 4.88
N VAL A 215 6.40 -17.55 5.00
CA VAL A 215 6.70 -18.96 4.67
C VAL A 215 6.01 -19.93 5.65
N ALA A 216 5.79 -19.49 6.90
CA ALA A 216 5.11 -20.28 7.92
C ALA A 216 3.58 -20.34 7.74
N ARG A 217 2.99 -19.44 6.95
CA ARG A 217 1.54 -19.47 6.63
C ARG A 217 1.17 -20.77 5.90
N GLU A 218 -0.12 -21.12 5.97
CA GLU A 218 -0.66 -22.25 5.20
C GLU A 218 -0.50 -22.02 3.70
N GLN A 219 -0.72 -20.78 3.25
CA GLN A 219 -0.56 -20.34 1.87
C GLN A 219 0.34 -19.12 1.83
N ALA A 220 1.48 -19.25 1.17
CA ALA A 220 2.38 -18.12 0.94
C ALA A 220 1.82 -17.20 -0.16
N PRO A 221 1.96 -15.88 -0.03
CA PRO A 221 1.48 -14.96 -1.04
C PRO A 221 2.29 -15.08 -2.33
N TYR A 222 1.65 -14.89 -3.48
CA TYR A 222 2.33 -15.04 -4.78
C TYR A 222 3.53 -14.09 -4.96
N TRP A 223 3.48 -12.90 -4.34
CA TRP A 223 4.53 -11.88 -4.42
C TRP A 223 5.75 -12.19 -3.54
N ILE A 224 5.73 -13.27 -2.74
CA ILE A 224 6.87 -13.64 -1.88
C ILE A 224 8.15 -13.90 -2.68
N ARG A 225 8.01 -14.31 -3.94
CA ARG A 225 9.10 -14.52 -4.89
C ARG A 225 9.95 -13.26 -5.05
N ASP A 226 9.32 -12.11 -5.19
CA ASP A 226 10.00 -10.83 -5.38
C ASP A 226 10.72 -10.40 -4.11
N ALA A 227 10.09 -10.60 -2.95
CA ALA A 227 10.70 -10.32 -1.66
C ALA A 227 11.95 -11.18 -1.41
N LEU A 228 11.87 -12.48 -1.70
CA LEU A 228 13.01 -13.40 -1.58
C LEU A 228 14.14 -13.04 -2.54
N MET A 229 13.81 -12.73 -3.80
CA MET A 229 14.81 -12.30 -4.80
C MET A 229 15.55 -11.04 -4.33
N LEU A 230 14.84 -10.06 -3.78
CA LEU A 230 15.43 -8.84 -3.23
C LEU A 230 16.28 -9.12 -2.00
N LEU A 231 15.82 -9.96 -1.07
CA LEU A 231 16.63 -10.36 0.09
C LEU A 231 17.92 -11.06 -0.33
N LEU A 232 17.86 -12.02 -1.27
CA LEU A 232 19.05 -12.73 -1.76
C LEU A 232 20.09 -11.80 -2.37
N ARG A 233 19.66 -10.82 -3.19
CA ARG A 233 20.58 -9.78 -3.71
C ARG A 233 21.27 -9.03 -2.59
N ARG A 234 20.52 -8.63 -1.57
CA ARG A 234 21.06 -7.90 -0.40
C ARG A 234 22.04 -8.74 0.40
N LEU A 235 21.82 -10.05 0.46
CA LEU A 235 22.73 -11.02 1.08
C LEU A 235 23.95 -11.37 0.21
N GLY A 236 24.07 -10.79 -0.99
CA GLY A 236 25.19 -11.00 -1.90
C GLY A 236 25.12 -12.31 -2.69
N ASP A 237 23.93 -12.85 -2.93
CA ASP A 237 23.76 -13.97 -3.87
C ASP A 237 24.17 -13.56 -5.29
N GLU A 238 24.97 -14.40 -5.96
CA GLU A 238 25.46 -14.15 -7.32
C GLU A 238 24.38 -14.34 -8.38
N ASP A 239 23.43 -15.26 -8.16
CA ASP A 239 22.30 -15.52 -9.06
C ASP A 239 20.98 -15.77 -8.30
N PRO A 240 20.40 -14.71 -7.70
CA PRO A 240 19.10 -14.78 -7.05
C PRO A 240 17.99 -15.29 -7.98
N ALA A 241 18.08 -15.02 -9.28
CA ALA A 241 17.04 -15.37 -10.24
C ALA A 241 17.00 -16.88 -10.47
N ALA A 242 18.14 -17.52 -10.66
CA ALA A 242 18.23 -18.98 -10.82
C ALA A 242 17.75 -19.71 -9.55
N ARG A 243 18.10 -19.21 -8.36
CA ARG A 243 17.63 -19.81 -7.10
C ARG A 243 16.13 -19.77 -6.94
N ILE A 244 15.53 -18.66 -7.34
CA ILE A 244 14.09 -18.44 -7.19
C ILE A 244 13.29 -19.12 -8.31
N ALA A 245 13.91 -19.44 -9.45
CA ALA A 245 13.27 -20.13 -10.56
C ALA A 245 12.69 -21.50 -10.18
N VAL A 246 13.21 -22.15 -9.13
CA VAL A 246 12.69 -23.43 -8.61
C VAL A 246 11.25 -23.34 -8.11
N LEU A 247 10.75 -22.13 -7.81
CA LEU A 247 9.38 -21.91 -7.34
C LEU A 247 8.35 -21.89 -8.48
N GLY A 248 8.77 -21.90 -9.76
CA GLY A 248 7.87 -21.89 -10.92
C GLY A 248 7.14 -20.56 -11.16
N GLU A 249 6.15 -20.58 -12.08
CA GLU A 249 5.20 -19.49 -12.24
C GLU A 249 4.07 -19.61 -11.22
N LEU A 250 3.85 -18.54 -10.47
CA LEU A 250 2.97 -18.52 -9.31
C LEU A 250 1.62 -17.94 -9.69
N HIS A 251 0.82 -18.70 -10.44
CA HIS A 251 -0.48 -18.19 -10.89
C HIS A 251 -1.55 -18.27 -9.79
N ASP A 252 -1.48 -19.24 -8.87
CA ASP A 252 -2.48 -19.35 -7.81
C ASP A 252 -1.91 -19.65 -6.40
N ARG A 253 -0.83 -20.42 -6.27
CA ARG A 253 -0.16 -20.71 -4.98
C ARG A 253 1.31 -21.10 -5.17
N VAL A 254 2.19 -20.69 -4.26
CA VAL A 254 3.53 -21.32 -4.15
C VAL A 254 3.34 -22.71 -3.55
N GLU A 255 3.96 -23.73 -4.14
CA GLU A 255 4.14 -25.01 -3.48
C GLU A 255 4.86 -24.78 -2.15
N THR A 256 4.07 -24.76 -1.07
CA THR A 256 4.53 -24.19 0.20
C THR A 256 5.66 -25.02 0.79
N GLU A 257 5.71 -26.32 0.47
CA GLU A 257 6.82 -27.18 0.87
C GLU A 257 8.12 -26.87 0.11
N THR A 258 8.05 -26.65 -1.21
CA THR A 258 9.20 -26.24 -2.02
C THR A 258 9.77 -24.91 -1.52
N LEU A 259 8.90 -23.94 -1.21
CA LEU A 259 9.26 -22.67 -0.60
C LEU A 259 9.91 -22.82 0.78
N ARG A 260 9.35 -23.65 1.66
CA ARG A 260 9.93 -23.93 2.99
C ARG A 260 11.29 -24.63 2.88
N GLY A 261 11.43 -25.54 1.92
CA GLY A 261 12.71 -26.18 1.58
C GLY A 261 13.76 -25.16 1.16
N LEU A 262 13.42 -24.29 0.21
CA LEU A 262 14.30 -23.21 -0.24
C LEU A 262 14.65 -22.25 0.91
N TRP A 263 13.67 -21.85 1.72
CA TRP A 263 13.90 -20.96 2.86
C TRP A 263 14.89 -21.56 3.86
N ARG A 264 14.78 -22.85 4.20
CA ARG A 264 15.75 -23.55 5.06
C ARG A 264 17.17 -23.55 4.48
N GLN A 265 17.31 -23.69 3.16
CA GLN A 265 18.62 -23.62 2.51
C GLN A 265 19.21 -22.21 2.60
N ILE A 266 18.39 -21.19 2.36
CA ILE A 266 18.79 -19.77 2.45
C ILE A 266 19.23 -19.44 3.87
N THR A 267 18.44 -19.78 4.89
CA THR A 267 18.78 -19.47 6.29
C THR A 267 20.08 -20.15 6.73
N ALA A 268 20.30 -21.41 6.31
CA ALA A 268 21.53 -22.14 6.60
C ALA A 268 22.75 -21.53 5.89
N GLN A 269 22.64 -21.22 4.59
CA GLN A 269 23.75 -20.69 3.79
C GLN A 269 24.19 -19.31 4.28
N TYR A 270 23.23 -18.42 4.53
CA TYR A 270 23.49 -17.03 4.91
C TYR A 270 23.58 -16.81 6.42
N ARG A 271 23.49 -17.89 7.22
CA ARG A 271 23.59 -17.87 8.68
C ARG A 271 22.65 -16.83 9.31
N LEU A 272 21.41 -16.79 8.84
CA LEU A 272 20.40 -15.82 9.30
C LEU A 272 19.97 -16.03 10.77
N GLY A 273 20.43 -17.10 11.42
CA GLY A 273 20.08 -17.45 12.79
C GLY A 273 18.65 -17.99 12.91
N GLU A 274 18.20 -18.20 14.14
CA GLU A 274 16.77 -18.37 14.41
C GLU A 274 16.09 -17.02 14.22
N VAL A 275 15.18 -16.96 13.26
CA VAL A 275 14.42 -15.76 12.93
C VAL A 275 13.07 -15.88 13.61
N GLU A 276 12.83 -15.04 14.62
CA GLU A 276 11.56 -15.00 15.34
C GLU A 276 10.44 -14.55 14.39
N PRO A 277 9.33 -15.31 14.27
CA PRO A 277 8.18 -14.88 13.49
C PRO A 277 7.59 -13.57 14.02
N LEU A 278 7.16 -12.71 13.12
CA LEU A 278 6.48 -11.46 13.44
C LEU A 278 5.03 -11.74 13.82
N ALA A 279 4.46 -10.87 14.65
CA ALA A 279 3.03 -10.89 14.92
C ALA A 279 2.26 -10.56 13.63
N ASP A 280 1.47 -11.52 13.15
CA ASP A 280 0.62 -11.33 11.99
C ASP A 280 -0.68 -10.63 12.41
N ARG A 281 -0.97 -9.48 11.79
CA ARG A 281 -2.23 -8.77 12.00
C ARG A 281 -3.03 -8.91 10.73
N GLU A 282 -4.07 -9.74 10.79
CA GLU A 282 -5.05 -9.75 9.72
C GLU A 282 -5.81 -8.42 9.71
N PRO A 283 -5.95 -7.78 8.55
CA PRO A 283 -6.76 -6.57 8.42
C PRO A 283 -8.22 -6.90 8.76
N ARG A 284 -8.91 -5.99 9.45
CA ARG A 284 -10.33 -6.17 9.78
C ARG A 284 -11.20 -6.28 8.53
N VAL A 285 -10.87 -5.49 7.51
CA VAL A 285 -11.51 -5.52 6.20
C VAL A 285 -10.42 -5.72 5.16
N GLY A 286 -10.42 -6.87 4.48
CA GLY A 286 -9.49 -7.10 3.38
C GLY A 286 -9.67 -6.09 2.24
N GLY A 287 -8.56 -5.65 1.65
CA GLY A 287 -8.57 -4.83 0.43
C GLY A 287 -9.31 -5.51 -0.73
N VAL A 288 -9.80 -4.71 -1.68
CA VAL A 288 -10.49 -5.27 -2.85
C VAL A 288 -9.45 -5.77 -3.85
N GLY A 289 -9.36 -7.09 -3.97
CA GLY A 289 -8.33 -7.76 -4.77
C GLY A 289 -7.01 -7.92 -4.00
N SER A 290 -6.17 -8.82 -4.50
CA SER A 290 -4.91 -9.16 -3.85
C SER A 290 -3.90 -8.01 -3.78
N ASP A 291 -4.15 -6.93 -4.55
CA ASP A 291 -3.21 -5.86 -4.94
C ASP A 291 -3.51 -4.53 -4.23
N THR A 292 -4.68 -4.40 -3.63
CA THR A 292 -5.09 -3.21 -2.88
C THR A 292 -4.65 -3.38 -1.43
N PRO A 293 -3.93 -2.42 -0.82
CA PRO A 293 -3.62 -2.48 0.60
C PRO A 293 -4.94 -2.58 1.38
N SER A 294 -4.96 -3.49 2.36
CA SER A 294 -6.04 -3.65 3.32
C SER A 294 -5.87 -2.70 4.48
#